data_AF-X0U4U6-F1
#
_entry.id   AF-X0U4U6-F1
#
_cell.length_a   1.000
_cell.length_b   1.000
_cell.length_c   1.000
_cell.angle_alpha   90.00
_cell.angle_beta   90.00
_cell.angle_gamma   90.00
#
_symmetry.space_group_name_H-M   'P 1'
#
loop_
_entity.id
_entity.type
_entity.pdbx_description
1 polymer ?
#
loop_
_entity_poly.entity_id
_entity_poly.type
_entity_poly.pdbx_seq_one_letter_code
_entity_poly.pdbx_strand_id
1 'polypeptide(L)'
;MRNDKVKDSDATCAGKPIRAAMHMFSSDLIRGCKEFAEKARNAKIHEDVRVYNAACIFFATSTIESKVNEWISIANACFEEEPKSFWHALAPLIRTLKLEEKWNLIASHENGTLWDKGREPFQSFELIVSLRN
;
A
#
# COMPACT_ATOMS: atom_id res chain seq x y z
N MET A 1 -12.13 41.07 -2.15
CA MET A 1 -12.28 39.62 -2.34
C MET A 1 -11.60 39.21 -3.64
N ARG A 2 -10.40 38.63 -3.57
CA ARG A 2 -9.83 37.81 -4.65
C ARG A 2 -8.89 36.81 -4.00
N ASN A 3 -9.27 35.55 -4.15
CA ASN A 3 -8.71 34.34 -3.56
C ASN A 3 -7.19 34.31 -3.54
N ASP A 4 -6.64 34.16 -2.33
CA ASP A 4 -5.34 33.57 -2.12
C ASP A 4 -5.37 32.14 -2.66
N LYS A 5 -4.65 31.91 -3.75
CA LYS A 5 -4.29 30.56 -4.18
C LYS A 5 -3.41 29.98 -3.09
N VAL A 6 -3.98 29.09 -2.28
CA VAL A 6 -3.22 28.15 -1.45
C VAL A 6 -2.30 27.41 -2.43
N LYS A 7 -1.00 27.71 -2.37
CA LYS A 7 0.03 26.90 -3.03
C LYS A 7 -0.02 25.55 -2.34
N ASP A 8 -0.65 24.57 -2.99
CA ASP A 8 -0.41 23.17 -2.69
C ASP A 8 1.11 22.97 -2.71
N SER A 9 1.66 22.59 -1.57
CA SER A 9 3.07 22.23 -1.45
C SER A 9 3.30 21.05 -2.39
N ASP A 10 4.05 21.29 -3.48
CA ASP A 10 4.39 20.31 -4.50
C ASP A 10 4.96 19.05 -3.84
N ALA A 11 4.11 18.03 -3.71
CA ALA A 11 4.54 16.70 -3.36
C ALA A 11 5.37 16.20 -4.55
N THR A 12 6.69 16.28 -4.42
CA THR A 12 7.66 15.82 -5.42
C THR A 12 8.39 14.60 -4.87
N CYS A 13 8.69 13.65 -5.74
CA CYS A 13 9.63 12.57 -5.44
C CYS A 13 10.82 12.73 -6.40
N ALA A 14 12.02 12.95 -5.87
CA ALA A 14 13.23 13.19 -6.65
C ALA A 14 13.08 14.28 -7.74
N GLY A 15 12.31 15.35 -7.46
CA GLY A 15 12.10 16.45 -8.42
C GLY A 15 11.12 16.15 -9.57
N LYS A 16 10.51 14.96 -9.60
CA LYS A 16 9.45 14.61 -10.55
C LYS A 16 8.07 14.91 -9.92
N PRO A 17 7.13 15.53 -10.66
CA PRO A 17 5.81 15.86 -10.15
C PRO A 17 5.01 14.59 -9.87
N ILE A 18 4.39 14.50 -8.69
CA ILE A 18 3.50 13.39 -8.38
C ILE A 18 2.23 13.52 -9.23
N ARG A 19 2.19 12.82 -10.37
CA ARG A 19 0.98 12.73 -11.21
C ARG A 19 -0.10 11.95 -10.46
N ALA A 20 -1.37 12.31 -10.68
CA ALA A 20 -2.56 11.71 -10.04
C ALA A 20 -2.65 10.16 -10.06
N ALA A 21 -1.83 9.49 -10.87
CA ALA A 21 -1.64 8.03 -10.87
C ALA A 21 -0.84 7.49 -9.65
N MET A 22 -0.37 8.36 -8.74
CA MET A 22 0.40 8.03 -7.53
C MET A 22 -0.33 8.45 -6.25
N HIS A 23 -1.66 8.46 -6.24
CA HIS A 23 -2.41 8.69 -5.00
C HIS A 23 -2.03 7.65 -3.94
N MET A 24 -1.74 8.10 -2.73
CA MET A 24 -1.26 7.26 -1.62
C MET A 24 -2.44 6.51 -0.97
N PHE A 25 -3.10 5.65 -1.74
CA PHE A 25 -4.22 4.82 -1.27
C PHE A 25 -3.90 4.06 0.01
N SER A 26 -2.66 3.58 0.16
CA SER A 26 -2.19 2.92 1.38
C SER A 26 -2.36 3.79 2.62
N SER A 27 -2.15 5.10 2.52
CA SER A 27 -2.31 6.04 3.63
C SER A 27 -3.78 6.20 4.02
N ASP A 28 -4.67 6.32 3.04
CA ASP A 28 -6.11 6.43 3.30
C ASP A 28 -6.68 5.14 3.89
N LEU A 29 -6.22 3.98 3.42
CA LEU A 29 -6.60 2.68 3.94
C LEU A 29 -6.11 2.48 5.38
N ILE A 30 -4.87 2.88 5.71
CA ILE A 30 -4.36 2.88 7.09
C ILE A 30 -5.20 3.77 7.99
N ARG A 31 -5.56 4.96 7.51
CA ARG A 31 -6.44 5.86 8.27
C ARG A 31 -7.80 5.19 8.50
N GLY A 32 -8.38 4.57 7.49
CA GLY A 32 -9.63 3.81 7.62
C GLY A 32 -9.53 2.68 8.64
N CYS A 33 -8.42 1.93 8.67
CA CYS A 33 -8.18 0.92 9.73
C CYS A 33 -8.26 1.53 11.13
N LYS A 34 -7.61 2.69 11.35
CA LYS A 34 -7.64 3.37 12.65
C LYS A 34 -9.06 3.82 13.02
N GLU A 35 -9.78 4.41 12.07
CA GLU A 35 -11.16 4.86 12.28
C GLU A 35 -12.10 3.69 12.60
N PHE A 36 -12.00 2.57 11.89
CA PHE A 36 -12.82 1.39 12.17
C PHE A 36 -12.43 0.68 13.47
N ALA A 37 -11.15 0.65 13.83
CA ALA A 37 -10.72 0.12 15.12
C ALA A 37 -11.28 0.95 16.29
N GLU A 38 -11.34 2.27 16.15
CA GLU A 38 -11.96 3.15 17.15
C GLU A 38 -13.48 2.94 17.22
N LYS A 39 -14.17 2.86 16.08
CA LYS A 39 -15.60 2.55 16.04
C LYS A 39 -15.92 1.18 16.65
N ALA A 40 -15.11 0.15 16.38
CA ALA A 40 -15.25 -1.17 16.98
C ALA A 40 -15.11 -1.12 18.50
N ARG A 41 -14.14 -0.35 19.02
CA ARG A 41 -13.92 -0.17 20.46
C ARG A 41 -15.11 0.51 21.16
N ASN A 42 -15.75 1.44 20.48
CA ASN A 42 -16.85 2.25 21.04
C ASN A 42 -18.25 1.67 20.75
N ALA A 43 -18.33 0.61 19.94
CA ALA A 43 -19.59 -0.01 19.57
C ALA A 43 -20.25 -0.69 20.79
N LYS A 44 -21.56 -0.48 20.92
CA LYS A 44 -22.37 -1.06 22.01
C LYS A 44 -23.09 -2.34 21.60
N ILE A 45 -23.08 -2.65 20.31
CA ILE A 45 -23.83 -3.75 19.70
C ILE A 45 -22.81 -4.69 19.04
N HIS A 46 -22.97 -5.99 19.27
CA HIS A 46 -22.04 -7.00 18.79
C HIS A 46 -21.94 -7.06 17.27
N GLU A 47 -23.03 -6.80 16.55
CA GLU A 47 -23.09 -6.69 15.09
C GLU A 47 -22.14 -5.60 14.58
N ASP A 48 -22.17 -4.41 15.19
CA ASP A 48 -21.33 -3.28 14.80
C ASP A 48 -19.84 -3.58 15.03
N VAL A 49 -19.50 -4.20 16.18
CA VAL A 49 -18.13 -4.67 16.46
C VAL A 49 -17.63 -5.58 15.34
N ARG A 50 -18.47 -6.54 14.90
CA ARG A 50 -18.13 -7.48 13.82
C ARG A 50 -17.93 -6.75 12.49
N VAL A 51 -18.85 -5.85 12.12
CA VAL A 51 -18.78 -5.10 10.86
C VAL A 51 -17.52 -4.23 10.81
N TYR A 52 -17.23 -3.49 11.88
CA TYR A 52 -16.05 -2.62 11.92
C TYR A 52 -14.73 -3.41 11.92
N ASN A 53 -14.68 -4.54 12.63
CA ASN A 53 -13.50 -5.42 12.58
C ASN A 53 -13.29 -6.03 11.18
N ALA A 54 -14.38 -6.47 10.52
CA ALA A 54 -14.30 -6.96 9.15
C ALA A 54 -13.79 -5.87 8.19
N ALA A 55 -14.33 -4.65 8.27
CA ALA A 55 -13.85 -3.52 7.49
C ALA A 55 -12.35 -3.23 7.72
N CYS A 56 -11.90 -3.32 8.97
CA CYS A 56 -10.50 -3.15 9.34
C CYS A 56 -9.60 -4.22 8.68
N ILE A 57 -10.03 -5.49 8.66
CA ILE A 57 -9.31 -6.59 7.99
C ILE A 57 -9.21 -6.34 6.48
N PHE A 58 -10.32 -5.98 5.82
CA PHE A 58 -10.30 -5.65 4.39
C PHE A 58 -9.33 -4.50 4.09
N PHE A 59 -9.39 -3.42 4.87
CA PHE A 59 -8.53 -2.25 4.65
C PHE A 59 -7.06 -2.57 4.95
N ALA A 60 -6.77 -3.39 5.97
CA ALA A 60 -5.41 -3.80 6.30
C ALA A 60 -4.77 -4.63 5.18
N THR A 61 -5.49 -5.61 4.62
CA THR A 61 -4.97 -6.39 3.48
C THR A 61 -4.71 -5.51 2.26
N SER A 62 -5.68 -4.66 1.90
CA SER A 62 -5.55 -3.74 0.76
C SER A 62 -4.43 -2.73 0.96
N THR A 63 -4.18 -2.28 2.19
CA THR A 63 -3.12 -1.32 2.52
C THR A 63 -1.76 -1.82 2.05
N ILE A 64 -1.41 -3.07 2.40
CA ILE A 64 -0.08 -3.62 2.13
C ILE A 64 0.09 -3.81 0.62
N GLU A 65 -0.94 -4.30 -0.06
CA GLU A 65 -0.92 -4.44 -1.51
C GLU A 65 -0.79 -3.09 -2.22
N SER A 66 -1.59 -2.09 -1.82
CA SER A 66 -1.49 -0.72 -2.33
C SER A 66 -0.10 -0.14 -2.09
N LYS A 67 0.49 -0.37 -0.91
CA LYS A 67 1.81 0.18 -0.57
C LYS A 67 2.91 -0.33 -1.48
N VAL A 68 2.94 -1.65 -1.74
CA VAL A 68 3.92 -2.25 -2.65
C VAL A 68 3.69 -1.74 -4.08
N ASN A 69 2.45 -1.64 -4.53
CA ASN A 69 2.13 -1.12 -5.87
C ASN A 69 2.55 0.36 -6.01
N GLU A 70 2.36 1.18 -4.97
CA GLU A 70 2.81 2.57 -4.91
C GLU A 70 4.33 2.66 -5.03
N TRP A 71 5.07 1.84 -4.28
CA TRP A 71 6.53 1.82 -4.35
C TRP A 71 7.05 1.47 -5.73
N ILE A 72 6.50 0.44 -6.39
CA ILE A 72 6.91 0.10 -7.75
C ILE A 72 6.60 1.24 -8.72
N SER A 73 5.43 1.88 -8.59
CA SER A 73 5.01 2.99 -9.45
C SER A 73 5.91 4.22 -9.27
N ILE A 74 6.22 4.57 -8.02
CA ILE A 74 7.13 5.68 -7.68
C ILE A 74 8.53 5.38 -8.20
N ALA A 75 9.06 4.18 -7.93
CA ALA A 75 10.39 3.81 -8.40
C ALA A 75 10.50 3.85 -9.93
N ASN A 76 9.51 3.31 -10.65
CA ASN A 76 9.48 3.40 -12.11
C ASN A 76 9.47 4.86 -12.63
N ALA A 77 8.81 5.78 -11.92
CA ALA A 77 8.85 7.20 -12.26
C ALA A 77 10.22 7.84 -11.95
N CYS A 78 10.88 7.45 -10.86
CA CYS A 78 12.21 7.93 -10.51
C CYS A 78 13.29 7.46 -11.50
N PHE A 79 13.17 6.24 -12.02
CA PHE A 79 14.11 5.62 -12.97
C PHE A 79 13.61 5.66 -14.43
N GLU A 80 12.73 6.60 -14.77
CA GLU A 80 12.13 6.72 -16.12
C GLU A 80 13.20 6.88 -17.23
N GLU A 81 14.32 7.51 -16.90
CA GLU A 81 15.45 7.75 -17.83
C GLU A 81 16.35 6.52 -18.01
N GLU A 82 16.13 5.45 -17.21
CA GLU A 82 16.83 4.18 -17.28
C GLU A 82 15.86 3.07 -17.73
N PRO A 83 15.56 2.95 -19.04
CA PRO A 83 14.55 2.01 -19.55
C PRO A 83 14.92 0.54 -19.37
N LYS A 84 16.18 0.25 -19.02
CA LYS A 84 16.67 -1.09 -18.67
C LYS A 84 16.68 -1.34 -17.16
N SER A 85 16.18 -0.40 -16.35
CA SER A 85 16.10 -0.56 -14.90
C SER A 85 15.15 -1.71 -14.56
N PHE A 86 15.44 -2.36 -13.42
CA PHE A 86 14.58 -3.38 -12.83
C PHE A 86 13.14 -2.87 -12.66
N TRP A 87 12.99 -1.63 -12.20
CA TRP A 87 11.69 -1.00 -11.94
C TRP A 87 10.85 -0.84 -13.22
N HIS A 88 11.50 -0.54 -14.35
CA HIS A 88 10.82 -0.46 -15.64
C HIS A 88 10.30 -1.83 -16.12
N ALA A 89 11.10 -2.88 -15.92
CA ALA A 89 10.70 -4.25 -16.25
C ALA A 89 9.60 -4.80 -15.32
N LEU A 90 9.61 -4.38 -14.04
CA LEU A 90 8.62 -4.82 -13.05
C LEU A 90 7.28 -4.11 -13.19
N ALA A 91 7.26 -2.82 -13.57
CA ALA A 91 6.04 -2.01 -13.69
C ALA A 91 4.89 -2.65 -14.49
N PRO A 92 5.08 -3.24 -15.69
CA PRO A 92 4.00 -3.89 -16.43
C PRO A 92 3.45 -5.15 -15.74
N LEU A 93 4.22 -5.77 -14.84
CA LEU A 93 3.84 -7.00 -14.14
C LEU A 93 3.02 -6.75 -12.87
N ILE A 94 2.88 -5.49 -12.43
CA ILE A 94 2.16 -5.13 -11.19
C ILE A 94 0.74 -5.70 -11.16
N ARG A 95 0.03 -5.78 -12.30
CA ARG A 95 -1.37 -6.24 -12.33
C ARG A 95 -1.52 -7.76 -12.37
N THR A 96 -0.46 -8.49 -12.70
CA THR A 96 -0.51 -9.94 -12.92
C THR A 96 0.10 -10.72 -11.78
N LEU A 97 1.13 -10.17 -11.13
CA LEU A 97 1.81 -10.82 -10.02
C LEU A 97 1.00 -10.72 -8.72
N LYS A 98 1.09 -11.75 -7.89
CA LYS A 98 0.63 -11.73 -6.50
C LYS A 98 1.58 -10.88 -5.66
N LEU A 99 1.10 -10.44 -4.49
CA LEU A 99 1.88 -9.62 -3.57
C LEU A 99 3.21 -10.28 -3.15
N GLU A 100 3.17 -11.57 -2.83
CA GLU A 100 4.36 -12.37 -2.49
C GLU A 100 5.39 -12.40 -3.61
N GLU A 101 4.96 -12.56 -4.87
CA GLU A 101 5.84 -12.56 -6.04
C GLU A 101 6.47 -11.18 -6.27
N LYS A 102 5.68 -10.11 -6.17
CA LYS A 102 6.18 -8.73 -6.24
C LYS A 102 7.24 -8.48 -5.17
N TRP A 103 6.95 -8.86 -3.93
CA TRP A 103 7.85 -8.67 -2.81
C TRP A 103 9.16 -9.43 -3.03
N ASN A 104 9.09 -10.70 -3.42
CA ASN A 104 10.29 -11.52 -3.63
C ASN A 104 11.19 -10.98 -4.75
N LEU A 105 10.61 -10.43 -5.83
CA LEU A 105 11.38 -9.77 -6.87
C LEU A 105 12.09 -8.51 -6.34
N ILE A 106 11.38 -7.66 -5.59
CA ILE A 106 11.95 -6.45 -4.98
C ILE A 106 13.05 -6.82 -3.98
N ALA A 107 12.77 -7.76 -3.07
CA ALA A 107 13.73 -8.21 -2.07
C ALA A 107 14.98 -8.82 -2.72
N SER A 108 14.84 -9.58 -3.80
CA SER A 108 15.99 -10.13 -4.53
C SER A 108 16.83 -9.03 -5.19
N HIS A 109 16.20 -7.97 -5.71
CA HIS A 109 16.91 -6.85 -6.34
C HIS A 109 17.65 -5.99 -5.31
N GLU A 110 17.03 -5.74 -4.16
CA GLU A 110 17.53 -4.85 -3.09
C GLU A 110 18.35 -5.59 -2.02
N ASN A 111 18.66 -6.88 -2.21
CA ASN A 111 19.27 -7.76 -1.20
C ASN A 111 18.52 -7.76 0.15
N GLY A 112 17.19 -7.69 0.10
CA GLY A 112 16.28 -7.74 1.24
C GLY A 112 15.85 -9.16 1.61
N THR A 113 14.98 -9.24 2.63
CA THR A 113 14.43 -10.51 3.12
C THR A 113 13.30 -11.01 2.22
N LEU A 114 13.43 -12.25 1.74
CA LEU A 114 12.38 -12.95 1.01
C LEU A 114 11.15 -13.22 1.89
N TRP A 115 10.00 -13.36 1.24
CA TRP A 115 8.74 -13.67 1.89
C TRP A 115 8.79 -15.06 2.55
N ASP A 116 8.56 -15.10 3.87
CA ASP A 116 8.51 -16.34 4.65
C ASP A 116 7.28 -16.35 5.55
N LYS A 117 6.26 -17.12 5.16
CA LYS A 117 4.98 -17.24 5.87
C LYS A 117 5.10 -17.81 7.29
N GLY A 118 6.23 -18.45 7.61
CA GLY A 118 6.52 -18.98 8.93
C GLY A 118 7.14 -17.97 9.90
N ARG A 119 7.42 -16.74 9.45
CA ARG A 119 8.11 -15.72 10.25
C ARG A 119 7.46 -14.34 10.13
N GLU A 120 7.57 -13.55 11.19
CA GLU A 120 7.18 -12.15 11.15
C GLU A 120 8.07 -11.35 10.17
N PRO A 121 7.52 -10.36 9.44
CA PRO A 121 6.14 -9.87 9.50
C PRO A 121 5.13 -10.62 8.62
N PHE A 122 5.59 -11.55 7.76
CA PHE A 122 4.73 -12.19 6.75
C PHE A 122 3.72 -13.16 7.35
N GLN A 123 4.07 -13.84 8.45
CA GLN A 123 3.16 -14.69 9.21
C GLN A 123 1.90 -13.93 9.64
N SER A 124 2.05 -12.74 10.23
CA SER A 124 0.93 -11.89 10.62
C SER A 124 0.08 -11.47 9.41
N PHE A 125 0.70 -11.18 8.27
CA PHE A 125 -0.05 -10.85 7.07
C PHE A 125 -0.89 -12.03 6.54
N GLU A 126 -0.32 -13.23 6.49
CA GLU A 126 -1.06 -14.43 6.06
C GLU A 126 -2.26 -14.72 6.98
N LEU A 127 -2.12 -14.46 8.29
CA LEU A 127 -3.24 -14.54 9.22
C LEU A 127 -4.35 -13.54 8.86
N ILE A 128 -4.01 -12.28 8.60
CA ILE A 128 -5.00 -11.25 8.21
C ILE A 128 -5.67 -11.61 6.88
N VAL A 129 -4.91 -12.12 5.91
CA VAL A 129 -5.47 -12.59 4.62
C VAL A 129 -6.40 -13.78 4.83
N SER A 130 -6.07 -14.70 5.73
CA SER A 130 -6.92 -15.84 6.06
C SER A 130 -8.22 -15.42 6.74
N LEU A 131 -8.20 -14.37 7.56
CA LEU A 131 -9.40 -13.81 8.19
C LEU A 131 -10.31 -13.05 7.21
N ARG A 132 -9.75 -12.53 6.13
CA ARG A 132 -10.49 -11.80 5.09
C ARG A 132 -11.31 -12.75 4.20
N ASN A 133 -10.76 -13.93 3.90
CA ASN A 133 -11.35 -14.92 3.00
C ASN A 133 -12.42 -15.76 3.71
#